data_AF-A0A821FK87-F1
#
_entry.id   AF-A0A821FK87-F1
#
_cell.length_a   1.000
_cell.length_b   1.000
_cell.length_c   1.000
_cell.angle_alpha   90.00
_cell.angle_beta   90.00
_cell.angle_gamma   90.00
#
_symmetry.space_group_name_H-M   'P 1'
#
loop_
_entity.id
_entity.type
_entity.pdbx_description
1 polymer ?
#
loop_
_entity_poly.entity_id
_entity_poly.type
_entity_poly.pdbx_seq_one_letter_code
_entity_poly.pdbx_strand_id
1 'polypeptide(L)'
;MLNLEELTLFISVIRSDTPYIDGNQLYDKVLNYMPRLNKFIFSIRTRIMNDYCNAIISLPSNSDIRNSFIKRGIHSIDTYADDQLINNRGNCHVYSLPYEFQEFLFMSNCFQGGNFDKVRLLSMDDIRPFEHELFKIIAKDFPFLQQLSIYNDKAQKNKQHYSSTLITFNHLFKLNLFCAHHDYIIQFLSENNTCLPCLTNLIIIYERLRIITHDFTNDMTRRNCTKIKSLVTCQPLVGTQNFYSYFPSL
;
A
#
# COMPACT_ATOMS: atom_id res chain seq x y z
N MET A 1 31.49 5.31 -12.05
CA MET A 1 31.35 3.87 -11.77
C MET A 1 31.38 3.10 -13.10
N LEU A 2 32.57 2.94 -13.72
CA LEU A 2 32.68 2.50 -15.13
C LEU A 2 32.44 1.00 -15.38
N ASN A 3 32.37 0.17 -14.33
CA ASN A 3 32.31 -1.30 -14.45
C ASN A 3 31.07 -1.93 -13.79
N LEU A 4 30.00 -1.17 -13.53
CA LEU A 4 28.79 -1.72 -12.93
C LEU A 4 27.97 -2.45 -13.99
N GLU A 5 27.79 -3.76 -13.84
CA GLU A 5 27.03 -4.61 -14.76
C GLU A 5 25.59 -4.84 -14.29
N GLU A 6 25.38 -4.96 -12.98
CA GLU A 6 24.04 -5.10 -12.39
C GLU A 6 23.75 -3.96 -11.41
N LEU A 7 22.53 -3.42 -11.46
CA LEU A 7 22.03 -2.44 -10.51
C LEU A 7 20.61 -2.80 -10.08
N THR A 8 20.41 -2.87 -8.76
CA THR A 8 19.08 -2.91 -8.14
C THR A 8 18.83 -1.57 -7.46
N LEU A 9 17.76 -0.88 -7.89
CA LEU A 9 17.48 0.49 -7.48
C LEU A 9 16.09 0.61 -6.85
N PHE A 10 16.04 0.93 -5.56
CA PHE A 10 14.81 1.29 -4.88
C PHE A 10 14.85 2.77 -4.51
N ILE A 11 13.96 3.58 -5.08
CA ILE A 11 13.92 5.03 -4.84
C ILE A 11 12.49 5.44 -4.50
N SER A 12 12.36 6.27 -3.47
CA SER A 12 11.14 7.03 -3.19
C SER A 12 11.50 8.50 -3.02
N VAL A 13 10.88 9.38 -3.82
CA VAL A 13 11.13 10.81 -3.78
C VAL A 13 9.83 11.62 -3.69
N ILE A 14 9.91 12.76 -3.00
CA ILE A 14 8.88 13.79 -2.98
C ILE A 14 9.38 14.97 -3.82
N ARG A 15 8.52 15.51 -4.69
CA ARG A 15 8.80 16.66 -5.57
C ARG A 15 7.72 17.72 -5.43
N SER A 16 8.09 18.99 -5.59
CA SER A 16 7.15 20.12 -5.47
C SER A 16 6.98 20.91 -6.76
N ASP A 17 7.96 20.87 -7.66
CA ASP A 17 8.09 21.77 -8.82
C ASP A 17 8.41 21.03 -10.13
N THR A 18 8.52 19.71 -10.08
CA THR A 18 8.93 18.88 -11.21
C THR A 18 8.00 17.67 -11.37
N PRO A 19 7.77 17.20 -12.61
CA PRO A 19 6.91 16.06 -12.88
C PRO A 19 7.54 14.75 -12.36
N TYR A 20 6.84 13.63 -12.58
CA TYR A 20 7.32 12.31 -12.22
C TYR A 20 8.69 11.97 -12.83
N ILE A 21 9.46 11.11 -12.15
CA ILE A 21 10.66 10.51 -12.77
C ILE A 21 10.20 9.62 -13.93
N ASP A 22 10.59 10.00 -15.14
CA ASP A 22 10.37 9.22 -16.36
C ASP A 22 11.68 8.56 -16.84
N GLY A 23 11.59 7.81 -17.94
CA GLY A 23 12.72 7.12 -18.54
C GLY A 23 13.78 8.06 -19.10
N ASN A 24 13.40 9.27 -19.54
CA ASN A 24 14.36 10.27 -20.03
C ASN A 24 15.24 10.77 -18.88
N GLN A 25 14.61 11.20 -17.79
CA GLN A 25 15.33 11.69 -16.63
C GLN A 25 16.26 10.61 -16.04
N LEU A 26 15.77 9.37 -15.95
CA LEU A 26 16.58 8.26 -15.44
C LEU A 26 17.79 7.97 -16.35
N TYR A 27 17.56 7.99 -17.67
CA TYR A 27 18.63 7.77 -18.64
C TYR A 27 19.70 8.87 -18.55
N ASP A 28 19.29 10.14 -18.65
CA ASP A 28 20.19 11.28 -18.73
C ASP A 28 21.00 11.46 -17.44
N LYS A 29 20.42 11.14 -16.27
CA LYS A 29 21.06 11.34 -14.96
C LYS A 29 21.80 10.13 -14.42
N VAL A 30 21.48 8.92 -14.86
CA VAL A 30 22.01 7.69 -14.26
C VAL A 30 22.55 6.75 -15.34
N LEU A 31 21.69 6.28 -16.24
CA LEU A 31 22.01 5.12 -17.09
C LEU A 31 23.07 5.45 -18.14
N ASN A 32 23.11 6.68 -18.67
CA ASN A 32 24.12 7.10 -19.64
C ASN A 32 25.55 7.04 -19.07
N TYR A 33 25.70 7.07 -17.73
CA TYR A 33 26.99 6.96 -17.05
C TYR A 33 27.36 5.51 -16.69
N MET A 34 26.53 4.53 -17.05
CA MET A 34 26.70 3.11 -16.73
C MET A 34 26.63 2.25 -18.02
N PRO A 35 27.56 2.44 -18.98
CA PRO A 35 27.46 1.80 -20.31
C PRO A 35 27.60 0.28 -20.28
N ARG A 36 28.07 -0.31 -19.17
CA ARG A 36 28.19 -1.77 -18.98
C ARG A 36 27.00 -2.39 -18.26
N LEU A 37 26.01 -1.59 -17.86
CA LEU A 37 24.84 -2.06 -17.13
C LEU A 37 23.99 -2.96 -18.04
N ASN A 38 24.03 -4.26 -17.79
CA ASN A 38 23.29 -5.27 -18.54
C ASN A 38 21.98 -5.67 -17.84
N LYS A 39 21.90 -5.48 -16.52
CA LYS A 39 20.74 -5.84 -15.71
C LYS A 39 20.38 -4.70 -14.79
N PHE A 40 19.15 -4.21 -14.95
CA PHE A 40 18.64 -3.09 -14.18
C PHE A 40 17.27 -3.44 -13.61
N ILE A 41 17.23 -3.67 -12.29
CA ILE A 41 16.01 -3.94 -11.52
C ILE A 41 15.68 -2.68 -10.75
N PHE A 42 14.45 -2.20 -10.80
CA PHE A 42 14.10 -0.96 -10.12
C PHE A 42 12.65 -0.88 -9.66
N SER A 43 12.45 -0.04 -8.64
CA SER A 43 11.15 0.40 -8.12
C SER A 43 11.32 1.87 -7.75
N ILE A 44 10.76 2.75 -8.59
CA ILE A 44 10.92 4.19 -8.48
C ILE A 44 9.55 4.80 -8.21
N ARG A 45 9.40 5.35 -7.02
CA ARG A 45 8.22 6.09 -6.60
C ARG A 45 8.50 7.58 -6.62
N THR A 46 7.62 8.33 -7.28
CA THR A 46 7.58 9.78 -7.19
C THR A 46 6.25 10.23 -6.61
N ARG A 47 6.28 11.03 -5.54
CA ARG A 47 5.12 11.75 -5.01
C ARG A 47 5.30 13.23 -5.30
N ILE A 48 4.28 13.85 -5.88
CA ILE A 48 4.23 15.30 -6.06
C ILE A 48 3.41 15.88 -4.91
N MET A 49 3.93 16.92 -4.28
CA MET A 49 3.28 17.72 -3.24
C MET A 49 3.40 19.19 -3.63
N ASN A 50 2.36 19.70 -4.26
CA ASN A 50 2.31 21.06 -4.75
C ASN A 50 1.62 22.00 -3.74
N ASP A 51 2.07 21.96 -2.49
CA ASP A 51 1.46 22.73 -1.40
C ASP A 51 1.81 24.22 -1.46
N TYR A 52 2.81 24.60 -2.28
CA TYR A 52 3.39 25.94 -2.29
C TYR A 52 3.52 26.59 -3.69
N CYS A 53 3.31 25.86 -4.78
CA CYS A 53 3.48 26.41 -6.13
C CYS A 53 2.13 26.48 -6.86
N ASN A 54 1.70 27.66 -7.27
CA ASN A 54 0.61 27.82 -8.24
C ASN A 54 1.00 27.32 -9.66
N ALA A 55 2.08 26.56 -9.78
CA ALA A 55 2.54 26.00 -11.03
C ALA A 55 1.55 24.93 -11.50
N ILE A 56 1.05 25.11 -12.72
CA ILE A 56 0.28 24.07 -13.42
C ILE A 56 1.29 23.01 -13.84
N ILE A 57 1.39 21.92 -13.07
CA ILE A 57 2.23 20.77 -13.43
C ILE A 57 1.38 19.84 -14.30
N SER A 58 1.73 19.74 -15.58
CA SER A 58 1.19 18.69 -16.44
C SER A 58 1.80 17.36 -16.03
N LEU A 59 0.96 16.39 -15.65
CA LEU A 59 1.42 15.07 -15.23
C LEU A 59 1.39 14.11 -16.42
N PRO A 60 2.49 13.38 -16.68
CA PRO A 60 2.48 12.38 -17.74
C PRO A 60 1.56 11.23 -17.33
N SER A 61 0.82 10.72 -18.31
CA SER A 61 -0.02 9.53 -18.12
C SER A 61 0.83 8.26 -17.97
N ASN A 62 0.20 7.15 -17.59
CA ASN A 62 0.88 5.85 -17.56
C ASN A 62 1.54 5.46 -18.89
N SER A 63 0.86 5.71 -20.01
CA SER A 63 1.41 5.41 -21.33
C SER A 63 2.60 6.31 -21.65
N ASP A 64 2.56 7.59 -21.29
CA ASP A 64 3.68 8.52 -21.51
C ASP A 64 4.93 8.08 -20.75
N ILE A 65 4.77 7.74 -19.47
CA ILE A 65 5.86 7.23 -18.63
C ILE A 65 6.38 5.92 -19.22
N ARG A 66 5.51 4.95 -19.49
CA ARG A 66 5.95 3.66 -20.05
C ARG A 66 6.71 3.83 -21.36
N ASN A 67 6.21 4.66 -22.26
CA ASN A 67 6.82 4.94 -23.55
C ASN A 67 8.19 5.60 -23.40
N SER A 68 8.39 6.46 -22.39
CA SER A 68 9.69 7.09 -22.13
C SER A 68 10.78 6.06 -21.76
N PHE A 69 10.45 5.01 -21.01
CA PHE A 69 11.37 3.91 -20.67
C PHE A 69 11.62 3.00 -21.88
N ILE A 70 10.58 2.64 -22.62
CA ILE A 70 10.67 1.80 -23.82
C ILE A 70 11.58 2.45 -24.87
N LYS A 71 11.46 3.76 -25.09
CA LYS A 71 12.32 4.53 -26.01
C LYS A 71 13.80 4.50 -25.61
N ARG A 72 14.12 4.16 -24.36
CA ARG A 72 15.48 4.02 -23.84
C ARG A 72 15.94 2.56 -23.73
N GLY A 73 15.20 1.62 -24.33
CA GLY A 73 15.53 0.20 -24.36
C GLY A 73 15.12 -0.58 -23.10
N ILE A 74 14.34 0.03 -22.20
CA ILE A 74 13.85 -0.64 -20.98
C ILE A 74 12.42 -1.10 -21.24
N HIS A 75 12.25 -2.36 -21.63
CA HIS A 75 10.97 -2.91 -22.09
C HIS A 75 10.14 -3.58 -20.97
N SER A 76 10.81 -4.28 -20.04
CA SER A 76 10.15 -5.04 -18.98
C SER A 76 9.80 -4.15 -17.80
N ILE A 77 8.78 -3.31 -17.96
CA ILE A 77 8.34 -2.37 -16.93
C ILE A 77 6.82 -2.31 -16.83
N ASP A 78 6.36 -1.87 -15.68
CA ASP A 78 5.00 -1.40 -15.49
C ASP A 78 4.95 -0.09 -14.71
N THR A 79 3.79 0.57 -14.76
CA THR A 79 3.57 1.85 -14.11
C THR A 79 2.11 2.04 -13.71
N TYR A 80 1.91 2.72 -12.58
CA TYR A 80 0.65 3.38 -12.28
C TYR A 80 0.94 4.80 -11.76
N ALA A 81 0.26 5.76 -12.36
CA ALA A 81 0.46 7.18 -12.15
C ALA A 81 -0.89 7.89 -12.14
N ASP A 82 -1.03 8.87 -11.26
CA ASP A 82 -2.11 9.85 -11.32
C ASP A 82 -1.81 10.80 -12.48
N ASP A 83 -2.71 10.87 -13.47
CA ASP A 83 -2.63 11.76 -14.63
C ASP A 83 -3.12 13.19 -14.33
N GLN A 84 -3.68 13.39 -13.13
CA GLN A 84 -4.13 14.69 -12.63
C GLN A 84 -3.75 14.85 -11.17
N LEU A 85 -3.38 16.08 -10.79
CA LEU A 85 -3.20 16.41 -9.38
C LEU A 85 -4.57 16.43 -8.71
N ILE A 86 -4.69 15.71 -7.62
CA ILE A 86 -5.89 15.73 -6.79
C ILE A 86 -5.46 16.27 -5.42
N ASN A 87 -6.09 17.35 -4.96
CA ASN A 87 -5.66 18.10 -3.76
C ASN A 87 -4.15 18.42 -3.78
N ASN A 88 -3.66 18.92 -4.93
CA ASN A 88 -2.25 19.26 -5.14
C ASN A 88 -1.27 18.10 -4.97
N ARG A 89 -1.76 16.86 -5.04
CA ARG A 89 -0.93 15.65 -4.90
C ARG A 89 -1.06 14.76 -6.12
N GLY A 90 0.05 14.15 -6.49
CA GLY A 90 0.12 13.13 -7.54
C GLY A 90 1.08 12.04 -7.14
N ASN A 91 0.81 10.80 -7.50
CA ASN A 91 1.69 9.67 -7.27
C ASN A 91 1.99 8.98 -8.58
N CYS A 92 3.23 8.56 -8.74
CA CYS A 92 3.67 7.66 -9.78
C CYS A 92 4.56 6.60 -9.16
N HIS A 93 4.35 5.35 -9.57
CA HIS A 93 5.27 4.26 -9.30
C HIS A 93 5.55 3.55 -10.62
N VAL A 94 6.83 3.55 -11.01
CA VAL A 94 7.33 2.81 -12.16
C VAL A 94 8.34 1.76 -11.67
N TYR A 95 8.24 0.55 -12.17
CA TYR A 95 9.05 -0.57 -11.69
C TYR A 95 9.34 -1.59 -12.79
N SER A 96 10.41 -2.35 -12.61
CA SER A 96 10.79 -3.45 -13.49
C SER A 96 9.90 -4.68 -13.27
N LEU A 97 9.67 -5.44 -14.34
CA LEU A 97 8.99 -6.74 -14.33
C LEU A 97 10.00 -7.88 -14.58
N PRO A 98 9.87 -9.03 -13.87
CA PRO A 98 8.99 -9.26 -12.72
C PRO A 98 9.37 -8.36 -11.53
N TYR A 99 8.43 -8.14 -10.61
CA TYR A 99 8.69 -7.34 -9.41
C TYR A 99 9.55 -8.14 -8.41
N GLU A 100 10.75 -7.65 -8.14
CA GLU A 100 11.78 -8.39 -7.37
C GLU A 100 11.86 -7.99 -5.89
N PHE A 101 11.22 -6.89 -5.49
CA PHE A 101 11.34 -6.34 -4.14
C PHE A 101 10.35 -6.99 -3.17
N GLN A 102 10.75 -7.06 -1.89
CA GLN A 102 9.88 -7.55 -0.82
C GLN A 102 8.90 -6.51 -0.30
N GLU A 103 9.07 -5.25 -0.65
CA GLU A 103 8.28 -4.14 -0.15
C GLU A 103 7.60 -3.45 -1.31
N PHE A 104 6.31 -3.16 -1.16
CA PHE A 104 5.56 -2.35 -2.10
C PHE A 104 4.96 -1.17 -1.33
N LEU A 105 5.59 -0.01 -1.43
CA LEU A 105 5.28 1.12 -0.56
C LEU A 105 4.28 2.07 -1.20
N PHE A 106 3.32 2.52 -0.39
CA PHE A 106 2.23 3.47 -0.59
C PHE A 106 1.41 3.33 -1.89
N MET A 107 0.95 2.11 -2.17
CA MET A 107 -0.03 1.85 -3.22
C MET A 107 -1.23 2.81 -3.14
N SER A 108 -1.68 3.31 -4.30
CA SER A 108 -2.84 4.18 -4.45
C SER A 108 -3.99 3.44 -5.17
N ASN A 109 -5.14 4.10 -5.33
CA ASN A 109 -6.29 3.56 -6.08
C ASN A 109 -6.02 3.39 -7.58
N CYS A 110 -4.88 3.87 -8.10
CA CYS A 110 -4.49 3.66 -9.49
C CYS A 110 -3.86 2.29 -9.74
N PHE A 111 -3.69 1.45 -8.70
CA PHE A 111 -3.20 0.09 -8.86
C PHE A 111 -4.19 -0.76 -9.65
N GLN A 112 -3.70 -1.43 -10.71
CA GLN A 112 -4.52 -2.21 -11.65
C GLN A 112 -4.34 -3.73 -11.49
N GLY A 113 -3.53 -4.15 -10.53
CA GLY A 113 -3.20 -5.54 -10.30
C GLY A 113 -1.88 -6.00 -10.93
N GLY A 114 -1.58 -7.30 -10.80
CA GLY A 114 -0.37 -7.94 -11.32
C GLY A 114 0.01 -9.19 -10.54
N ASN A 115 1.27 -9.63 -10.67
CA ASN A 115 1.81 -10.70 -9.82
C ASN A 115 2.97 -10.14 -8.98
N PHE A 116 2.79 -10.16 -7.65
CA PHE A 116 3.75 -9.66 -6.67
C PHE A 116 4.12 -10.75 -5.64
N ASP A 117 4.40 -11.98 -6.11
CA ASP A 117 4.79 -13.14 -5.28
C ASP A 117 5.97 -12.89 -4.32
N LYS A 118 6.84 -11.91 -4.60
CA LYS A 118 7.98 -11.55 -3.75
C LYS A 118 7.66 -10.56 -2.65
N VAL A 119 6.55 -9.84 -2.75
CA VAL A 119 6.16 -8.81 -1.78
C VAL A 119 5.68 -9.46 -0.49
N ARG A 120 6.17 -8.95 0.63
CA ARG A 120 5.82 -9.33 2.01
C ARG A 120 5.25 -8.15 2.78
N LEU A 121 5.62 -6.93 2.43
CA LEU A 121 5.14 -5.70 3.05
C LEU A 121 4.46 -4.82 2.02
N LEU A 122 3.21 -4.45 2.29
CA LEU A 122 2.44 -3.49 1.52
C LEU A 122 2.06 -2.31 2.42
N SER A 123 2.32 -1.10 1.96
CA SER A 123 1.68 0.10 2.51
C SER A 123 0.80 0.75 1.47
N MET A 124 -0.30 1.35 1.91
CA MET A 124 -1.29 2.01 1.07
C MET A 124 -1.52 3.43 1.59
N ASP A 125 -1.51 4.43 0.69
CA ASP A 125 -1.82 5.83 0.98
C ASP A 125 -2.47 6.45 -0.25
N ASP A 126 -3.65 7.02 -0.06
CA ASP A 126 -4.36 7.77 -1.09
C ASP A 126 -5.31 8.75 -0.38
N ILE A 127 -5.60 9.85 -1.06
CA ILE A 127 -6.60 10.82 -0.64
C ILE A 127 -8.03 10.38 -1.01
N ARG A 128 -8.17 9.41 -1.91
CA ARG A 128 -9.43 8.75 -2.25
C ARG A 128 -9.61 7.51 -1.38
N PRO A 129 -10.83 7.16 -0.97
CA PRO A 129 -11.06 5.96 -0.17
C PRO A 129 -10.70 4.68 -0.95
N PHE A 130 -10.23 3.66 -0.23
CA PHE A 130 -9.97 2.34 -0.79
C PHE A 130 -11.22 1.46 -0.71
N GLU A 131 -11.81 1.14 -1.85
CA GLU A 131 -13.04 0.34 -1.88
C GLU A 131 -12.77 -1.16 -1.71
N HIS A 132 -13.80 -1.92 -1.31
CA HIS A 132 -13.72 -3.36 -1.06
C HIS A 132 -13.05 -4.16 -2.19
N GLU A 133 -13.34 -3.82 -3.45
CA GLU A 133 -12.79 -4.50 -4.63
C GLU A 133 -11.27 -4.38 -4.73
N LEU A 134 -10.67 -3.27 -4.28
CA LEU A 134 -9.22 -3.13 -4.27
C LEU A 134 -8.58 -4.16 -3.32
N PHE A 135 -9.20 -4.44 -2.17
CA PHE A 135 -8.68 -5.44 -1.24
C PHE A 135 -8.79 -6.87 -1.79
N LYS A 136 -9.77 -7.16 -2.67
CA LYS A 136 -9.84 -8.44 -3.40
C LYS A 136 -8.67 -8.58 -4.37
N ILE A 137 -8.37 -7.52 -5.12
CA ILE A 137 -7.22 -7.47 -6.02
C ILE A 137 -5.93 -7.68 -5.21
N ILE A 138 -5.78 -7.00 -4.07
CA ILE A 138 -4.59 -7.14 -3.23
C ILE A 138 -4.43 -8.57 -2.69
N ALA A 139 -5.51 -9.18 -2.17
CA ALA A 139 -5.44 -10.54 -1.65
C ALA A 139 -5.02 -11.57 -2.73
N LYS A 140 -5.43 -11.33 -3.98
CA LYS A 140 -5.06 -12.16 -5.13
C LYS A 140 -3.62 -11.93 -5.59
N ASP A 141 -3.24 -10.66 -5.74
CA ASP A 141 -2.01 -10.27 -6.44
C ASP A 141 -0.80 -10.23 -5.52
N PHE A 142 -1.01 -10.25 -4.20
CA PHE A 142 0.00 -10.35 -3.14
C PHE A 142 -0.21 -11.62 -2.30
N PRO A 143 -0.10 -12.82 -2.90
CA PRO A 143 -0.53 -14.06 -2.25
C PRO A 143 0.25 -14.37 -0.97
N PHE A 144 1.47 -13.85 -0.82
CA PHE A 144 2.34 -14.07 0.34
C PHE A 144 2.47 -12.83 1.24
N LEU A 145 1.52 -11.90 1.18
CA LEU A 145 1.55 -10.67 1.98
C LEU A 145 1.56 -10.98 3.48
N GLN A 146 2.55 -10.43 4.19
CA GLN A 146 2.78 -10.65 5.61
C GLN A 146 2.45 -9.43 6.48
N GLN A 147 2.64 -8.23 5.93
CA GLN A 147 2.41 -6.96 6.61
C GLN A 147 1.62 -6.01 5.72
N LEU A 148 0.53 -5.45 6.25
CA LEU A 148 -0.30 -4.47 5.56
C LEU A 148 -0.45 -3.23 6.43
N SER A 149 -0.16 -2.06 5.85
CA SER A 149 -0.39 -0.77 6.49
C SER A 149 -1.32 0.09 5.63
N ILE A 150 -2.40 0.60 6.23
CA ILE A 150 -3.38 1.45 5.56
C ILE A 150 -3.35 2.85 6.17
N TYR A 151 -2.93 3.82 5.36
CA TYR A 151 -2.88 5.24 5.69
C TYR A 151 -3.95 5.97 4.90
N ASN A 152 -5.20 5.87 5.34
CA ASN A 152 -6.32 6.50 4.65
C ASN A 152 -7.43 6.81 5.65
N ASP A 153 -7.71 8.10 5.84
CA ASP A 153 -8.72 8.58 6.79
C ASP A 153 -10.10 8.77 6.15
N LYS A 154 -10.26 8.45 4.85
CA LYS A 154 -11.52 8.60 4.13
C LYS A 154 -12.41 7.39 4.29
N ALA A 155 -13.69 7.66 4.52
CA ALA A 155 -14.74 6.65 4.55
C ALA A 155 -14.91 5.98 3.20
N GLN A 156 -15.15 4.66 3.22
CA GLN A 156 -15.51 3.91 2.01
C GLN A 156 -16.86 4.41 1.51
N LYS A 157 -16.96 4.65 0.20
CA LYS A 157 -18.23 5.10 -0.41
C LYS A 157 -19.21 3.95 -0.51
N ASN A 158 -18.71 2.77 -0.87
CA ASN A 158 -19.54 1.57 -1.05
C ASN A 158 -19.48 0.73 0.22
N LYS A 159 -20.29 1.09 1.22
CA LYS A 159 -20.44 0.31 2.45
C LYS A 159 -21.10 -1.03 2.13
N GLN A 160 -20.30 -2.03 1.80
CA GLN A 160 -20.79 -3.40 1.71
C GLN A 160 -21.06 -3.88 3.14
N HIS A 161 -22.31 -3.78 3.57
CA HIS A 161 -22.73 -4.32 4.87
C HIS A 161 -22.57 -5.84 4.92
N TYR A 162 -22.56 -6.51 3.76
CA TYR A 162 -22.31 -7.95 3.58
C TYR A 162 -21.74 -8.18 2.17
N SER A 163 -20.42 -8.34 2.03
CA SER A 163 -19.86 -8.84 0.76
C SER A 163 -20.22 -10.32 0.63
N SER A 164 -20.65 -10.77 -0.55
CA SER A 164 -20.85 -12.20 -0.81
C SER A 164 -19.52 -12.97 -0.87
N THR A 165 -18.39 -12.27 -0.98
CA THR A 165 -17.07 -12.87 -1.18
C THR A 165 -16.15 -12.49 -0.03
N LEU A 166 -15.86 -13.46 0.82
CA LEU A 166 -14.90 -13.35 1.90
C LEU A 166 -13.48 -13.14 1.35
N ILE A 167 -12.81 -12.05 1.72
CA ILE A 167 -11.42 -11.80 1.35
C ILE A 167 -10.52 -12.56 2.31
N THR A 168 -9.55 -13.33 1.82
CA THR A 168 -8.65 -14.09 2.70
C THR A 168 -7.21 -13.63 2.49
N PHE A 169 -6.55 -13.23 3.58
CA PHE A 169 -5.11 -12.95 3.60
C PHE A 169 -4.39 -14.06 4.37
N ASN A 170 -3.99 -15.10 3.66
CA ASN A 170 -3.47 -16.34 4.26
C ASN A 170 -2.22 -16.14 5.14
N HIS A 171 -1.37 -15.17 4.81
CA HIS A 171 -0.06 -14.98 5.45
C HIS A 171 0.05 -13.68 6.27
N LEU A 172 -1.02 -12.87 6.30
CA LEU A 172 -0.99 -11.56 6.93
C LEU A 172 -0.95 -11.72 8.46
N PHE A 173 0.22 -11.47 9.04
CA PHE A 173 0.42 -11.58 10.48
C PHE A 173 0.46 -10.22 11.18
N LYS A 174 0.72 -9.14 10.44
CA LYS A 174 0.75 -7.77 10.96
C LYS A 174 -0.14 -6.83 10.16
N LEU A 175 -1.07 -6.19 10.86
CA LEU A 175 -1.99 -5.22 10.29
C LEU A 175 -1.86 -3.88 11.02
N ASN A 176 -1.62 -2.82 10.27
CA ASN A 176 -1.53 -1.45 10.77
C ASN A 176 -2.66 -0.60 10.22
N LEU A 177 -3.58 -0.22 11.11
CA LEU A 177 -4.75 0.61 10.87
C LEU A 177 -4.71 1.91 11.66
N PHE A 178 -3.52 2.31 12.13
CA PHE A 178 -3.36 3.46 13.03
C PHE A 178 -3.96 4.75 12.44
N CYS A 179 -3.70 5.01 11.15
CA CYS A 179 -4.24 6.18 10.44
C CYS A 179 -5.50 5.86 9.61
N ALA A 180 -6.08 4.67 9.77
CA ALA A 180 -7.17 4.20 8.91
C ALA A 180 -8.55 4.62 9.44
N HIS A 181 -9.45 5.06 8.55
CA HIS A 181 -10.87 5.26 8.85
C HIS A 181 -11.53 3.99 9.44
N HIS A 182 -12.65 4.18 10.15
CA HIS A 182 -13.37 3.10 10.85
C HIS A 182 -13.85 1.99 9.89
N ASP A 183 -14.20 2.35 8.66
CA ASP A 183 -14.67 1.39 7.66
C ASP A 183 -13.62 0.33 7.34
N TYR A 184 -12.33 0.70 7.29
CA TYR A 184 -11.24 -0.27 7.08
C TYR A 184 -11.08 -1.19 8.27
N ILE A 185 -11.25 -0.67 9.49
CA ILE A 185 -11.20 -1.50 10.69
C ILE A 185 -12.33 -2.53 10.67
N ILE A 186 -13.55 -2.13 10.29
CA ILE A 186 -14.69 -3.05 10.12
C ILE A 186 -14.41 -4.07 8.99
N GLN A 187 -13.92 -3.61 7.83
CA GLN A 187 -13.55 -4.45 6.68
C GLN A 187 -12.59 -5.57 7.10
N PHE A 188 -11.53 -5.24 7.84
CA PHE A 188 -10.48 -6.22 8.18
C PHE A 188 -10.77 -7.04 9.44
N LEU A 189 -11.36 -6.45 10.47
CA LEU A 189 -11.60 -7.17 11.72
C LEU A 189 -12.88 -8.01 11.67
N SER A 190 -13.89 -7.63 10.89
CA SER A 190 -15.13 -8.41 10.76
C SER A 190 -14.89 -9.71 9.98
N GLU A 191 -15.26 -10.84 10.58
CA GLU A 191 -15.12 -12.16 9.96
C GLU A 191 -16.02 -12.36 8.74
N ASN A 192 -17.06 -11.55 8.58
CA ASN A 192 -17.95 -11.57 7.42
C ASN A 192 -17.29 -10.98 6.17
N ASN A 193 -16.25 -10.16 6.35
CA ASN A 193 -15.61 -9.41 5.27
C ASN A 193 -14.23 -9.96 4.94
N THR A 194 -13.44 -10.26 5.99
CA THR A 194 -12.06 -10.70 5.83
C THR A 194 -11.72 -11.85 6.78
N CYS A 195 -11.03 -12.86 6.25
CA CYS A 195 -10.43 -13.94 7.02
C CYS A 195 -8.92 -13.68 7.18
N LEU A 196 -8.47 -13.55 8.43
CA LEU A 196 -7.08 -13.25 8.79
C LEU A 196 -6.49 -14.35 9.68
N PRO A 197 -6.25 -15.57 9.14
CA PRO A 197 -5.92 -16.75 9.93
C PRO A 197 -4.60 -16.63 10.72
N CYS A 198 -3.68 -15.78 10.27
CA CYS A 198 -2.34 -15.60 10.85
C CYS A 198 -2.16 -14.28 11.61
N LEU A 199 -3.20 -13.46 11.76
CA LEU A 199 -3.08 -12.15 12.41
C LEU A 199 -2.67 -12.30 13.88
N THR A 200 -1.51 -11.76 14.21
CA THR A 200 -0.94 -11.79 15.57
C THR A 200 -0.54 -10.40 16.06
N ASN A 201 -0.31 -9.45 15.16
CA ASN A 201 0.10 -8.09 15.49
C ASN A 201 -0.90 -7.07 14.91
N LEU A 202 -1.50 -6.27 15.77
CA LEU A 202 -2.44 -5.21 15.38
C LEU A 202 -1.95 -3.85 15.89
N ILE A 203 -1.88 -2.86 15.00
CA ILE A 203 -1.61 -1.47 15.33
C ILE A 203 -2.86 -0.65 15.02
N ILE A 204 -3.45 -0.02 16.03
CA ILE A 204 -4.75 0.65 15.91
C ILE A 204 -4.93 1.71 17.00
N ILE A 205 -5.80 2.70 16.78
CA ILE A 205 -6.22 3.62 17.84
C ILE A 205 -7.20 2.90 18.76
N TYR A 206 -6.90 2.86 20.07
CA TYR A 206 -7.68 2.12 21.07
C TYR A 206 -9.17 2.49 21.06
N GLU A 207 -9.50 3.78 21.03
CA GLU A 207 -10.88 4.26 21.01
C GLU A 207 -11.66 3.71 19.80
N ARG A 208 -11.02 3.67 18.62
CA ARG A 208 -11.65 3.14 17.39
C ARG A 208 -11.93 1.64 17.52
N LEU A 209 -10.97 0.91 18.09
CA LEU A 209 -11.12 -0.52 18.36
C LEU A 209 -12.25 -0.78 19.35
N ARG A 210 -12.33 0.01 20.44
CA ARG A 210 -13.39 -0.11 21.45
C ARG A 210 -14.78 0.13 20.86
N ILE A 211 -14.95 1.17 20.04
CA ILE A 211 -16.22 1.48 19.36
C ILE A 211 -16.65 0.31 18.46
N ILE A 212 -15.75 -0.21 17.61
CA ILE A 212 -16.09 -1.23 16.62
C ILE A 212 -16.40 -2.59 17.27
N THR A 213 -15.66 -2.90 18.33
CA THR A 213 -15.88 -4.12 19.12
C THR A 213 -17.04 -3.99 20.11
N HIS A 214 -17.72 -2.83 20.19
CA HIS A 214 -18.76 -2.53 21.18
C HIS A 214 -18.27 -2.85 22.61
N ASP A 215 -17.21 -2.17 23.04
CA ASP A 215 -16.56 -2.43 24.33
C ASP A 215 -16.15 -3.91 24.50
N PHE A 216 -15.64 -4.50 23.41
CA PHE A 216 -15.17 -5.89 23.37
C PHE A 216 -16.27 -6.94 23.62
N THR A 217 -17.50 -6.67 23.18
CA THR A 217 -18.63 -7.60 23.26
C THR A 217 -19.12 -8.12 21.90
N ASN A 218 -18.67 -7.51 20.79
CA ASN A 218 -19.09 -7.89 19.44
C ASN A 218 -18.36 -9.16 18.96
N ASP A 219 -19.09 -10.26 18.80
CA ASP A 219 -18.51 -11.53 18.35
C ASP A 219 -18.04 -11.51 16.89
N MET A 220 -18.63 -10.69 16.01
CA MET A 220 -18.28 -10.68 14.57
C MET A 220 -16.82 -10.29 14.31
N THR A 221 -16.25 -9.45 15.18
CA THR A 221 -14.84 -9.03 15.07
C THR A 221 -13.90 -9.91 15.90
N ARG A 222 -14.45 -10.80 16.74
CA ARG A 222 -13.71 -11.53 17.77
C ARG A 222 -12.79 -12.58 17.15
N ARG A 223 -13.26 -13.30 16.14
CA ARG A 223 -12.49 -14.40 15.51
C ARG A 223 -11.12 -13.94 15.00
N ASN A 224 -11.07 -12.84 14.26
CA ASN A 224 -9.81 -12.26 13.77
C ASN A 224 -8.95 -11.68 14.91
N CYS A 225 -9.55 -11.32 16.05
CA CYS A 225 -8.85 -10.73 17.18
C CYS A 225 -8.28 -11.76 18.18
N THR A 226 -8.87 -12.96 18.28
CA THR A 226 -8.51 -13.96 19.31
C THR A 226 -7.05 -14.40 19.31
N LYS A 227 -6.37 -14.31 18.16
CA LYS A 227 -4.97 -14.72 17.97
C LYS A 227 -3.96 -13.59 18.14
N ILE A 228 -4.42 -12.37 18.43
CA ILE A 228 -3.54 -11.21 18.61
C ILE A 228 -2.68 -11.39 19.86
N LYS A 229 -1.36 -11.32 19.66
CA LYS A 229 -0.31 -11.42 20.69
C LYS A 229 0.38 -10.08 20.95
N SER A 230 0.24 -9.12 20.04
CA SER A 230 0.75 -7.77 20.19
C SER A 230 -0.28 -6.77 19.70
N LEU A 231 -0.77 -5.94 20.62
CA LEU A 231 -1.67 -4.83 20.33
C LEU A 231 -0.95 -3.52 20.63
N VAL A 232 -0.68 -2.73 19.60
CA VAL A 232 -0.02 -1.42 19.72
C VAL A 232 -1.07 -0.32 19.56
N THR A 233 -1.21 0.48 20.61
CA THR A 233 -2.14 1.62 20.68
C THR A 233 -1.41 2.88 21.11
N CYS A 234 -1.90 4.05 20.70
CA CYS A 234 -1.32 5.33 21.17
C CYS A 234 -1.65 5.69 22.62
N GLN A 235 -2.68 5.06 23.20
CA GLN A 235 -3.10 5.29 24.57
C GLN A 235 -2.85 4.02 25.40
N PRO A 236 -2.63 4.17 26.72
CA PRO A 236 -2.55 3.03 27.62
C PRO A 236 -3.80 2.14 27.51
N LEU A 237 -3.59 0.83 27.50
CA LEU A 237 -4.68 -0.14 27.50
C LEU A 237 -5.37 -0.12 28.87
N VAL A 238 -6.68 0.09 28.89
CA VAL A 238 -7.50 -0.09 30.09
C VAL A 238 -8.15 -1.47 29.99
N GLY A 239 -7.46 -2.48 30.52
CA GLY A 239 -7.89 -3.87 30.44
C GLY A 239 -9.13 -4.14 31.30
N THR A 240 -10.31 -4.21 30.68
CA THR A 240 -11.52 -4.74 31.30
C THR A 240 -11.55 -6.27 31.18
N GLN A 241 -12.42 -6.95 31.93
CA GLN A 241 -12.59 -8.40 31.78
C GLN A 241 -13.00 -8.79 30.35
N ASN A 242 -13.83 -7.98 29.70
CA ASN A 242 -14.21 -8.18 28.30
C ASN A 242 -13.00 -8.06 27.37
N PHE A 243 -12.12 -7.08 27.60
CA PHE A 243 -10.89 -6.91 26.81
C PHE A 243 -10.01 -8.18 26.83
N TYR A 244 -9.72 -8.73 28.01
CA TYR A 244 -8.90 -9.94 28.11
C TYR A 244 -9.61 -11.18 27.55
N SER A 245 -10.94 -11.24 27.63
CA SER A 245 -11.73 -12.31 26.98
C SER A 245 -11.73 -12.20 25.45
N TYR A 246 -11.52 -10.99 24.93
CA TYR A 246 -11.47 -10.68 23.51
C TYR A 246 -10.09 -10.94 22.90
N PHE A 247 -9.04 -10.66 23.67
CA PHE A 247 -7.64 -10.88 23.31
C PHE A 247 -6.96 -11.85 24.30
N PRO A 248 -7.33 -13.13 24.30
CA PRO A 248 -6.85 -14.09 25.30
C PRO A 248 -5.34 -14.42 25.18
N SER A 249 -4.67 -13.93 24.14
CA SER A 249 -3.23 -14.15 23.89
C SER A 249 -2.36 -12.92 24.19
N LEU A 250 -2.94 -11.83 24.70
CA LEU A 250 -2.22 -10.61 25.13
C LEU A 250 -1.71 -10.71 26.57
#